data_AF-A0A0L7LKJ7-F1
#
_entry.id   AF-A0A0L7LKJ7-F1
#
_cell.length_a   1.000
_cell.length_b   1.000
_cell.length_c   1.000
_cell.angle_alpha   90.00
_cell.angle_beta   90.00
_cell.angle_gamma   90.00
#
_symmetry.space_group_name_H-M   'P 1'
#
loop_
_entity.id
_entity.type
_entity.pdbx_description
1 polymer ?
#
loop_
_entity_poly.entity_id
_entity_poly.type
_entity_poly.pdbx_seq_one_letter_code
_entity_poly.pdbx_strand_id
1 'polypeptide(L)'
;MCEPDDVGNEVWKRWILDAIHKIRSQKQRPSVERICHAIRQHHNYHEDAVAEQLERAVREGAVLKVYNKGQSSYKDPGGFKSRTLKITPESDVYRAVAKAVRELGEREGSSLKSIEKHLYQAYEVTVAPNVDVNVVLKFAVKRAVAKGLLAHHAGLYKATPRPPSSSDRFKSRTKHSSESPEKVSIVFKAYEWSNWSNSY
;
A
#
# COMPACT_ATOMS: atom_id res chain seq x y z
N MET A 1 -1.43 33.46 12.53
CA MET A 1 -1.36 32.14 11.86
C MET A 1 -0.11 32.18 10.99
N CYS A 2 0.78 31.19 11.06
CA CYS A 2 1.89 31.12 10.10
C CYS A 2 1.31 30.64 8.77
N GLU A 3 1.48 31.43 7.72
CA GLU A 3 1.10 31.04 6.37
C GLU A 3 1.98 29.83 5.95
N PRO A 4 1.42 28.81 5.29
CA PRO A 4 2.19 27.64 4.85
C PRO A 4 3.32 27.99 3.87
N ASP A 5 3.23 29.15 3.21
CA ASP A 5 4.23 29.67 2.27
C ASP A 5 5.48 30.27 2.95
N ASP A 6 5.44 30.57 4.25
CA ASP A 6 6.61 31.06 5.00
C ASP A 6 7.60 29.94 5.38
N VAL A 7 7.18 28.68 5.25
CA VAL A 7 7.97 27.51 5.61
C VAL A 7 8.63 26.91 4.36
N GLY A 8 9.97 26.92 4.34
CA GLY A 8 10.74 26.35 3.23
C GLY A 8 10.50 24.85 3.04
N ASN A 9 10.58 24.39 1.78
CA ASN A 9 10.32 22.99 1.38
C ASN A 9 11.12 21.96 2.20
N GLU A 10 12.37 22.26 2.56
CA GLU A 10 13.21 21.36 3.33
C GLU A 10 12.69 21.15 4.77
N VAL A 11 12.05 22.16 5.35
CA VAL A 11 11.44 22.07 6.68
C VAL A 11 10.19 21.19 6.61
N TRP A 12 9.34 21.39 5.60
CA TRP A 12 8.19 20.53 5.34
C TRP A 12 8.59 19.07 5.15
N LYS A 13 9.62 18.80 4.34
CA LYS A 13 10.17 17.46 4.16
C LYS A 13 10.57 16.83 5.49
N ARG A 14 11.32 17.56 6.32
CA ARG A 14 11.74 17.06 7.63
C ARG A 14 10.55 16.69 8.51
N TRP A 15 9.57 17.58 8.66
CA TRP A 15 8.37 17.31 9.47
C TRP A 15 7.58 16.10 8.99
N ILE A 16 7.42 15.95 7.67
CA ILE A 16 6.74 14.80 7.09
C ILE A 16 7.51 13.50 7.36
N LEU A 17 8.83 13.51 7.19
CA LEU A 17 9.67 12.33 7.44
C LEU A 17 9.68 11.94 8.92
N ASP A 18 9.80 12.92 9.82
CA ASP A 18 9.73 12.70 11.27
C ASP A 18 8.38 12.09 11.68
N ALA A 19 7.28 12.62 11.12
CA ALA A 19 5.94 12.06 11.31
C ALA A 19 5.86 10.61 10.82
N ILE A 20 6.35 10.33 9.60
CA ILE A 20 6.39 8.97 9.04
C ILE A 20 7.20 8.03 9.94
N HIS A 21 8.38 8.44 10.41
CA HIS A 21 9.24 7.64 11.28
C HIS A 21 8.57 7.36 12.64
N LYS A 22 7.95 8.38 13.26
CA LYS A 22 7.19 8.23 14.51
C LYS A 22 6.02 7.27 14.38
N ILE A 23 5.25 7.37 13.30
CA ILE A 23 4.11 6.45 13.06
C ILE A 23 4.62 5.01 12.83
N ARG A 24 5.74 4.86 12.12
CA ARG A 24 6.37 3.56 11.90
C ARG A 24 6.92 2.92 13.17
N SER A 25 7.52 3.69 14.08
CA SER A 25 8.03 3.17 15.35
C SER A 25 6.90 2.63 16.24
N GLN A 26 5.70 3.20 16.11
CA GLN A 26 4.47 2.71 16.74
C GLN A 26 3.84 1.50 16.02
N LYS A 27 4.49 0.94 14.99
CA LYS A 27 3.97 -0.14 14.13
C LYS A 27 2.64 0.20 13.46
N GLN A 28 2.36 1.48 13.29
CA GLN A 28 1.17 1.97 12.61
C GLN A 28 1.45 2.31 11.16
N ARG A 29 0.37 2.49 10.39
CA ARG A 29 0.43 2.86 8.99
C ARG A 29 0.55 4.39 8.85
N PRO A 30 1.56 4.91 8.14
CA PRO A 30 1.61 6.33 7.78
C PRO A 30 0.61 6.61 6.65
N SER A 31 -0.66 6.88 7.01
CA SER A 31 -1.69 7.42 6.11
C SER A 31 -1.65 8.95 6.12
N VAL A 32 -2.35 9.59 5.17
CA VAL A 32 -2.51 11.07 5.15
C VAL A 32 -3.03 11.56 6.49
N GLU A 33 -4.13 10.97 6.99
CA GLU A 33 -4.75 11.33 8.27
C GLU A 33 -3.77 11.25 9.45
N ARG A 34 -2.98 10.16 9.53
CA ARG A 34 -2.01 9.96 10.62
C ARG A 34 -0.87 10.96 10.55
N ILE A 35 -0.39 11.27 9.35
CA ILE A 35 0.66 12.26 9.12
C ILE A 35 0.17 13.66 9.49
N CYS A 36 -1.04 14.04 9.04
CA CYS A 36 -1.66 15.31 9.39
C CYS A 36 -1.83 15.44 10.90
N HIS A 37 -2.34 14.41 11.56
CA HIS A 37 -2.49 14.40 13.02
C HIS A 37 -1.15 14.54 13.74
N ALA A 38 -0.10 13.85 13.29
CA ALA A 38 1.23 13.92 13.89
C ALA A 38 1.88 15.31 13.74
N ILE A 39 1.75 15.94 12.56
CA ILE A 39 2.26 17.28 12.31
C ILE A 39 1.51 18.31 13.16
N ARG A 40 0.17 18.16 13.29
CA ARG A 40 -0.68 19.03 14.12
C ARG A 40 -0.30 19.09 15.59
N GLN A 41 0.35 18.06 16.14
CA GLN A 41 0.80 18.06 17.54
C GLN A 41 1.91 19.08 17.81
N HIS A 42 2.66 19.48 16.78
CA HIS A 42 3.81 20.37 16.91
C HIS A 42 3.69 21.64 16.05
N HIS A 43 2.83 21.62 15.03
CA HIS A 43 2.65 22.70 14.06
C HIS A 43 1.16 22.90 13.73
N ASN A 44 0.64 24.11 13.82
CA ASN A 44 -0.80 24.36 13.65
C ASN A 44 -1.20 24.61 12.18
N TYR A 45 -1.12 23.57 11.34
CA TYR A 45 -1.53 23.63 9.93
C TYR A 45 -2.81 22.85 9.62
N HIS A 46 -3.58 23.36 8.66
CA HIS A 46 -4.77 22.67 8.16
C HIS A 46 -4.42 21.36 7.44
N GLU A 47 -5.37 20.43 7.40
CA GLU A 47 -5.15 19.09 6.81
C GLU A 47 -4.83 19.20 5.32
N ASP A 48 -5.51 20.09 4.61
CA ASP A 48 -5.29 20.31 3.18
C ASP A 48 -3.89 20.82 2.88
N ALA A 49 -3.37 21.77 3.68
CA ALA A 49 -2.02 22.29 3.53
C ALA A 49 -0.98 21.19 3.74
N VAL A 50 -1.16 20.35 4.78
CA VAL A 50 -0.27 19.21 5.03
C VAL A 50 -0.36 18.17 3.90
N ALA A 51 -1.56 17.88 3.41
CA ALA A 51 -1.78 16.94 2.32
C ALA A 51 -1.13 17.42 1.01
N GLU A 52 -1.22 18.71 0.71
CA GLU A 52 -0.56 19.31 -0.45
C GLU A 52 0.96 19.19 -0.37
N GLN A 53 1.55 19.54 0.78
CA GLN A 53 2.99 19.43 1.00
C GLN A 53 3.45 17.97 0.99
N LEU A 54 2.63 17.03 1.47
CA LEU A 54 2.89 15.60 1.37
C LEU A 54 2.91 15.12 -0.09
N GLU A 55 1.92 15.49 -0.90
CA GLU A 55 1.90 15.13 -2.32
C GLU A 55 3.01 15.83 -3.12
N ARG A 56 3.43 17.05 -2.72
CA ARG A 56 4.65 17.69 -3.23
C ARG A 56 5.89 16.88 -2.91
N ALA A 57 6.07 16.46 -1.66
CA ALA A 57 7.20 15.63 -1.25
C ALA A 57 7.24 14.29 -2.00
N VAL A 58 6.07 13.73 -2.36
CA VAL A 58 5.96 12.55 -3.24
C VAL A 58 6.39 12.86 -4.67
N ARG A 59 5.96 14.01 -5.22
CA ARG A 59 6.36 14.43 -6.57
C ARG A 59 7.87 14.60 -6.69
N GLU A 60 8.49 15.21 -5.68
CA GLU A 60 9.94 15.44 -5.56
C GLU A 60 10.73 14.17 -5.21
N GLY A 61 10.06 13.09 -4.81
CA GLY A 61 10.71 11.83 -4.45
C GLY A 61 11.35 11.80 -3.06
N ALA A 62 11.10 12.81 -2.23
CA ALA A 62 11.46 12.79 -0.81
C ALA A 62 10.60 11.79 -0.01
N VAL A 63 9.39 11.49 -0.51
CA VAL A 63 8.48 10.50 0.08
C VAL A 63 8.01 9.53 -1.01
N LEU A 64 7.95 8.25 -0.70
CA LEU A 64 7.39 7.21 -1.57
C LEU A 64 5.96 6.88 -1.16
N LYS A 65 5.02 7.05 -2.09
CA LYS A 65 3.62 6.62 -1.93
C LYS A 65 3.47 5.18 -2.38
N VAL A 66 2.86 4.34 -1.54
CA VAL A 66 2.62 2.92 -1.80
C VAL A 66 1.17 2.58 -1.50
N TYR A 67 0.45 2.10 -2.51
CA TYR A 67 -0.87 1.52 -2.40
C TYR A 67 -0.81 0.06 -1.95
N ASN A 68 -1.67 -0.29 -1.01
CA ASN A 68 -1.86 -1.66 -0.56
C ASN A 68 -3.25 -1.83 0.06
N LYS A 69 -3.97 -2.88 -0.36
CA LYS A 69 -5.29 -3.28 0.15
C LYS A 69 -6.27 -2.09 0.29
N GLY A 70 -6.47 -1.31 -0.77
CA GLY A 70 -7.51 -0.26 -0.77
C GLY A 70 -7.07 1.11 -0.25
N GLN A 71 -5.79 1.29 0.05
CA GLN A 71 -5.33 2.39 0.87
C GLN A 71 -3.90 2.79 0.50
N SER A 72 -3.54 4.05 0.67
CA SER A 72 -2.18 4.57 0.45
C SER A 72 -1.37 4.63 1.76
N SER A 73 -0.08 4.37 1.65
CA SER A 73 0.91 4.50 2.72
C SER A 73 2.06 5.35 2.22
N TYR A 74 2.59 6.20 3.08
CA TYR A 74 3.73 7.05 2.76
C TYR A 74 4.97 6.51 3.47
N LYS A 75 6.11 6.57 2.78
CA LYS A 75 7.35 5.92 3.19
C LYS A 75 8.52 6.84 2.90
N ASP A 76 9.50 6.83 3.78
CA ASP A 76 10.80 7.46 3.53
C ASP A 76 11.63 6.56 2.58
N PRO A 77 11.95 7.00 1.35
CA PRO A 77 12.77 6.24 0.39
C PRO A 77 14.23 6.12 0.85
N GLY A 78 14.76 7.09 1.59
CA GLY A 78 16.13 7.10 2.11
C GLY A 78 16.39 6.03 3.18
N GLY A 79 15.35 5.56 3.86
CA GLY A 79 15.42 4.43 4.79
C GLY A 79 15.43 3.04 4.12
N PHE A 80 15.22 2.95 2.80
CA PHE A 80 15.15 1.68 2.05
C PHE A 80 16.37 1.37 1.17
N LYS A 81 17.49 2.06 1.35
CA LYS A 81 18.75 1.89 0.57
C LYS A 81 19.33 0.46 0.56
N SER A 82 18.78 -0.47 1.35
CA SER A 82 19.10 -1.90 1.24
C SER A 82 18.53 -2.57 -0.04
N ARG A 83 17.61 -1.93 -0.78
CA ARG A 83 17.03 -2.48 -2.01
C ARG A 83 17.72 -1.91 -3.25
N THR A 84 18.84 -2.52 -3.63
CA THR A 84 19.53 -2.22 -4.90
C THR A 84 18.82 -2.92 -6.06
N LEU A 85 18.68 -2.23 -7.19
CA LEU A 85 18.15 -2.78 -8.43
C LEU A 85 19.18 -2.57 -9.54
N LYS A 86 19.79 -3.65 -10.00
CA LYS A 86 20.73 -3.61 -11.13
C LYS A 86 19.95 -3.83 -12.43
N ILE A 87 20.10 -2.90 -13.37
CA ILE A 87 19.54 -2.99 -14.70
C ILE A 87 20.69 -3.36 -15.64
N THR A 88 20.79 -4.66 -15.93
CA THR A 88 21.67 -5.21 -16.97
C THR A 88 20.82 -5.88 -18.05
N PRO A 89 21.35 -6.13 -19.26
CA PRO A 89 20.61 -6.80 -20.33
C PRO A 89 20.08 -8.19 -19.92
N GLU A 90 20.78 -8.87 -19.02
CA GLU A 90 20.42 -10.20 -18.52
C GLU A 90 19.60 -10.16 -17.22
N SER A 91 19.47 -8.99 -16.58
CA SER A 91 18.81 -8.88 -15.28
C SER A 91 17.30 -9.07 -15.39
N ASP A 92 16.78 -10.01 -14.60
CA ASP A 92 15.35 -10.33 -14.59
C ASP A 92 14.56 -9.35 -13.70
N VAL A 93 14.33 -8.13 -14.19
CA VAL A 93 13.68 -7.03 -13.43
C VAL A 93 12.14 -7.11 -13.40
N TYR A 94 11.52 -8.09 -14.08
CA TYR A 94 10.06 -8.27 -14.17
C TYR A 94 9.34 -8.33 -12.81
N ARG A 95 9.96 -8.89 -11.77
CA ARG A 95 9.39 -8.94 -10.41
C ARG A 95 9.36 -7.56 -9.76
N ALA A 96 10.41 -6.76 -9.95
CA ALA A 96 10.47 -5.39 -9.45
C ALA A 96 9.40 -4.54 -10.15
N VAL A 97 9.25 -4.71 -11.47
CA VAL A 97 8.20 -4.07 -12.27
C VAL A 97 6.80 -4.48 -11.81
N ALA A 98 6.54 -5.78 -11.65
CA ALA A 98 5.24 -6.26 -11.18
C ALA A 98 4.91 -5.75 -9.76
N LYS A 99 5.94 -5.66 -8.90
CA LYS A 99 5.80 -5.07 -7.57
C LYS A 99 5.53 -3.56 -7.65
N ALA A 100 6.22 -2.82 -8.52
CA ALA A 100 5.99 -1.39 -8.71
C ALA A 100 4.54 -1.10 -9.14
N VAL A 101 4.01 -1.82 -10.12
CA VAL A 101 2.60 -1.66 -10.56
C VAL A 101 1.62 -1.92 -9.41
N ARG A 102 1.89 -2.93 -8.58
CA ARG A 102 1.05 -3.22 -7.40
C ARG A 102 1.11 -2.10 -6.36
N GLU A 103 2.29 -1.53 -6.16
CA GLU A 103 2.53 -0.45 -5.20
C GLU A 103 2.03 0.90 -5.72
N LEU A 104 1.93 1.10 -7.04
CA LEU A 104 1.28 2.29 -7.62
C LEU A 104 -0.24 2.23 -7.39
N GLY A 105 -0.86 1.07 -7.63
CA GLY A 105 -2.28 0.85 -7.34
C GLY A 105 -3.26 1.68 -8.19
N GLU A 106 -2.80 2.18 -9.35
CA GLU A 106 -3.60 2.97 -10.28
C GLU A 106 -4.76 2.12 -10.86
N ARG A 107 -6.00 2.63 -10.74
CA ARG A 107 -7.23 1.88 -11.09
C ARG A 107 -7.27 1.44 -12.55
N GLU A 108 -6.87 2.34 -13.44
CA GLU A 108 -6.82 2.16 -14.90
C GLU A 108 -5.55 1.43 -15.35
N GLY A 109 -4.61 1.19 -14.42
CA GLY A 109 -3.29 0.63 -14.69
C GLY A 109 -2.22 1.70 -14.82
N SER A 110 -0.97 1.23 -14.85
CA SER A 110 0.23 2.05 -14.80
C SER A 110 0.94 2.11 -16.14
N SER A 111 1.37 3.31 -16.50
CA SER A 111 2.20 3.55 -17.68
C SER A 111 3.64 3.10 -17.43
N LEU A 112 4.40 2.86 -18.49
CA LEU A 112 5.83 2.54 -18.37
C LEU A 112 6.60 3.64 -17.61
N LYS A 113 6.22 4.91 -17.82
CA LYS A 113 6.82 6.07 -17.18
C LYS A 113 6.53 6.13 -15.67
N SER A 114 5.31 5.79 -15.24
CA SER A 114 4.99 5.76 -13.80
C SER A 114 5.70 4.61 -13.10
N ILE A 115 5.78 3.45 -13.75
CA ILE A 115 6.55 2.30 -13.26
C ILE A 115 8.03 2.67 -13.10
N GLU A 116 8.64 3.25 -14.12
CA GLU A 116 10.04 3.67 -14.10
C GLU A 116 10.32 4.66 -12.97
N LYS A 117 9.49 5.72 -12.85
CA LYS A 117 9.59 6.69 -11.77
C LYS A 117 9.54 6.03 -10.39
N HIS A 118 8.60 5.10 -10.19
CA HIS A 118 8.47 4.36 -8.93
C HIS A 118 9.70 3.51 -8.63
N LEU A 119 10.31 2.88 -9.65
CA LEU A 119 11.53 2.09 -9.46
C LEU A 119 12.69 2.96 -8.99
N TYR A 120 12.90 4.14 -9.59
CA TYR A 120 13.93 5.08 -9.15
C TYR A 120 13.70 5.65 -7.75
N GLN A 121 12.44 5.80 -7.33
CA GLN A 121 12.11 6.26 -5.97
C GLN A 121 12.19 5.13 -4.93
N ALA A 122 11.91 3.90 -5.32
CA ALA A 122 11.82 2.76 -4.40
C ALA A 122 13.12 1.95 -4.26
N TYR A 123 14.04 2.06 -5.22
CA TYR A 123 15.28 1.30 -5.29
C TYR A 123 16.48 2.20 -5.56
N GLU A 124 17.65 1.75 -5.11
CA GLU A 124 18.91 2.29 -5.60
C GLU A 124 19.22 1.63 -6.94
N VAL A 125 18.90 2.33 -8.04
CA VAL A 125 19.00 1.80 -9.40
C VAL A 125 20.40 1.99 -9.95
N THR A 126 21.07 0.90 -10.29
CA THR A 126 22.37 0.91 -11.00
C THR A 126 22.15 0.43 -12.42
N VAL A 127 22.44 1.27 -13.41
CA VAL A 127 22.29 0.94 -14.84
C VAL A 127 23.67 0.60 -15.41
N ALA A 128 23.78 -0.54 -16.10
CA ALA A 128 25.01 -0.90 -16.81
C ALA A 128 25.27 0.04 -18.00
N PRO A 129 26.53 0.24 -18.41
CA PRO A 129 26.86 1.11 -19.54
C PRO A 129 26.20 0.59 -20.83
N ASN A 130 25.79 1.51 -21.71
CA ASN A 130 25.15 1.24 -22.99
C ASN A 130 23.81 0.47 -22.92
N VAL A 131 23.13 0.50 -21.77
CA VAL A 131 21.81 -0.12 -21.61
C VAL A 131 20.70 0.92 -21.73
N ASP A 132 19.77 0.71 -22.65
CA ASP A 132 18.51 1.45 -22.69
C ASP A 132 17.53 0.87 -21.66
N VAL A 133 17.31 1.61 -20.57
CA VAL A 133 16.37 1.26 -19.49
C VAL A 133 14.96 1.04 -20.04
N ASN A 134 14.53 1.84 -21.02
CA ASN A 134 13.19 1.74 -21.58
C ASN A 134 12.98 0.40 -22.31
N VAL A 135 14.01 -0.06 -23.03
CA VAL A 135 14.01 -1.37 -23.68
C VAL A 135 13.95 -2.49 -22.65
N VAL A 136 14.79 -2.44 -21.61
CA VAL A 136 14.78 -3.46 -20.54
C VAL A 136 13.43 -3.50 -19.83
N LEU A 137 12.85 -2.34 -19.50
CA LEU A 137 11.54 -2.27 -18.87
C LEU A 137 10.43 -2.79 -19.79
N LYS A 138 10.48 -2.52 -21.11
CA LYS A 138 9.54 -3.09 -22.10
C LYS A 138 9.61 -4.62 -22.14
N PHE A 139 10.80 -5.21 -22.09
CA PHE A 139 10.93 -6.66 -22.00
C PHE A 139 10.42 -7.20 -20.66
N ALA A 140 10.71 -6.50 -19.56
CA ALA A 140 10.28 -6.87 -18.22
C ALA A 140 8.75 -6.85 -18.05
N VAL A 141 8.05 -5.84 -18.56
CA VAL A 141 6.57 -5.79 -18.53
C VAL A 141 5.98 -6.92 -19.38
N LYS A 142 6.50 -7.16 -20.59
CA LYS A 142 6.06 -8.29 -21.44
C LYS A 142 6.23 -9.63 -20.73
N ARG A 143 7.38 -9.84 -20.09
CA ARG A 143 7.67 -11.05 -19.30
C ARG A 143 6.74 -11.18 -18.08
N ALA A 144 6.47 -10.07 -17.37
CA ALA A 144 5.54 -10.06 -16.25
C ALA A 144 4.10 -10.37 -16.67
N VAL A 145 3.67 -9.89 -17.85
CA VAL A 145 2.38 -10.24 -18.46
C VAL A 145 2.33 -11.72 -18.83
N ALA A 146 3.37 -12.24 -19.49
CA ALA A 146 3.46 -13.66 -19.85
C ALA A 146 3.46 -14.60 -18.62
N LYS A 147 3.98 -14.13 -17.47
CA LYS A 147 3.95 -14.85 -16.19
C LYS A 147 2.62 -14.67 -15.43
N GLY A 148 1.66 -13.93 -15.97
CA GLY A 148 0.37 -13.66 -15.35
C GLY A 148 0.43 -12.77 -14.11
N LEU A 149 1.54 -12.03 -13.90
CA LEU A 149 1.70 -11.08 -12.79
C LEU A 149 1.08 -9.72 -13.10
N LEU A 150 0.98 -9.39 -14.39
CA LEU A 150 0.40 -8.16 -14.91
C LEU A 150 -0.59 -8.49 -16.02
N ALA A 151 -1.59 -7.63 -16.19
CA ALA A 151 -2.44 -7.58 -17.35
C ALA A 151 -2.11 -6.32 -18.15
N HIS A 152 -2.08 -6.42 -19.47
CA HIS A 152 -1.90 -5.27 -20.36
C HIS A 152 -3.25 -4.89 -20.94
N HIS A 153 -3.67 -3.64 -20.74
CA HIS A 153 -4.93 -3.11 -21.26
C HIS A 153 -4.72 -1.67 -21.73
N ALA A 154 -5.05 -1.39 -23.00
CA ALA A 154 -4.99 -0.05 -23.58
C ALA A 154 -3.64 0.70 -23.38
N GLY A 155 -2.50 0.00 -23.45
CA GLY A 155 -1.17 0.60 -23.25
C GLY A 155 -0.77 0.81 -21.78
N LEU A 156 -1.64 0.42 -20.84
CA LEU A 156 -1.40 0.45 -19.41
C LEU A 156 -1.23 -0.97 -18.84
N TYR A 157 -0.49 -1.06 -17.74
CA TYR A 157 -0.21 -2.31 -17.04
C TYR A 157 -0.92 -2.35 -15.70
N LYS A 158 -1.78 -3.34 -15.49
CA LYS A 158 -2.51 -3.53 -14.24
C LYS A 158 -1.98 -4.75 -13.50
N ALA A 159 -1.83 -4.63 -12.18
CA ALA A 159 -1.51 -5.78 -11.36
C ALA A 159 -2.66 -6.79 -11.42
N THR A 160 -2.35 -8.04 -11.77
CA THR A 160 -3.35 -9.10 -11.61
C THR A 160 -3.53 -9.37 -10.12
N PRO A 161 -4.77 -9.64 -9.67
CA PRO A 161 -4.98 -10.14 -8.33
C PRO A 161 -4.17 -11.42 -8.18
N ARG A 162 -3.24 -11.42 -7.22
CA ARG A 162 -2.48 -12.63 -6.90
C ARG A 162 -3.51 -13.71 -6.52
N PRO A 163 -3.48 -14.92 -7.10
CA PRO A 163 -4.28 -16.00 -6.56
C PRO A 163 -3.95 -16.13 -5.07
N PRO A 164 -4.96 -16.35 -4.20
CA PRO A 164 -4.73 -16.42 -2.77
C PRO A 164 -3.66 -17.48 -2.51
N SER A 165 -2.51 -17.01 -2.03
CA SER A 165 -1.48 -17.86 -1.44
C SER A 165 -2.16 -18.76 -0.41
N SER A 166 -1.74 -20.02 -0.29
CA SER A 166 -2.27 -20.99 0.68
C SER A 166 -2.32 -20.46 2.14
N SER A 167 -1.59 -19.39 2.45
CA SER A 167 -1.64 -18.68 3.73
C SER A 167 -2.85 -17.74 3.94
N ASP A 168 -3.57 -17.32 2.89
CA ASP A 168 -4.77 -16.48 3.02
C ASP A 168 -6.06 -17.30 3.23
N ARG A 169 -6.02 -18.62 2.97
CA ARG A 169 -7.19 -19.51 3.12
C ARG A 169 -7.65 -19.69 4.57
N PHE A 170 -6.81 -19.34 5.55
CA PHE A 170 -7.13 -19.47 6.98
C PHE A 170 -7.79 -18.25 7.61
N LYS A 171 -7.97 -17.13 6.88
CA LYS A 171 -8.56 -15.90 7.46
C LYS A 171 -9.96 -15.53 6.94
N SER A 172 -10.52 -16.27 5.99
CA SER A 172 -11.84 -15.96 5.42
C SER A 172 -13.01 -16.80 5.94
N ARG A 173 -12.82 -17.64 6.98
CA ARG A 173 -13.90 -18.48 7.55
C ARG A 173 -14.39 -18.03 8.94
N THR A 174 -14.42 -16.73 9.19
CA THR A 174 -15.10 -16.17 10.37
C THR A 174 -15.54 -14.74 10.09
N LYS A 175 -16.59 -14.58 9.29
CA LYS A 175 -17.51 -13.44 9.29
C LYS A 175 -18.72 -13.85 8.48
N HIS A 176 -19.52 -14.75 9.04
CA HIS A 176 -20.93 -14.84 8.67
C HIS A 176 -21.70 -13.94 9.63
N SER A 177 -22.47 -13.06 9.03
CA SER A 177 -23.40 -12.10 9.59
C SER A 177 -24.27 -12.69 10.70
N SER A 178 -24.30 -12.02 11.85
CA SER A 178 -25.39 -12.11 12.81
C SER A 178 -26.55 -11.25 12.29
N GLU A 179 -27.37 -11.84 11.43
CA GLU A 179 -28.68 -11.31 11.09
C GLU A 179 -29.69 -12.04 11.96
N SER A 180 -30.37 -11.30 12.83
CA SER A 180 -31.40 -11.84 13.73
C SER A 180 -32.69 -12.07 12.95
N PRO A 181 -33.32 -13.25 12.98
CA PRO A 181 -34.69 -13.41 12.57
C PRO A 181 -35.63 -13.47 13.76
N GLU A 182 -36.80 -12.89 13.53
CA GLU A 182 -37.91 -12.66 14.45
C GLU A 182 -38.48 -13.97 15.00
N LYS A 183 -38.90 -13.94 16.27
CA LYS A 183 -39.58 -15.06 16.93
C LYS A 183 -41.05 -15.10 16.49
N VAL A 184 -41.38 -16.07 15.64
CA VAL A 184 -42.77 -16.52 15.45
C VAL A 184 -43.07 -17.62 16.48
N SER A 185 -44.11 -17.37 17.27
CA SER A 185 -44.68 -18.26 18.28
C SER A 185 -45.18 -19.57 17.66
N ILE A 186 -44.73 -20.71 18.19
CA ILE A 186 -45.43 -22.00 18.08
C ILE A 186 -45.49 -22.65 19.46
N VAL A 187 -46.73 -22.91 19.89
CA VAL A 187 -47.15 -23.59 21.12
C VAL A 187 -47.20 -25.12 20.88
N PHE A 188 -47.23 -25.88 21.99
CA PHE A 188 -47.41 -27.34 22.17
C PHE A 188 -46.08 -28.11 22.37
N LYS A 189 -45.92 -29.01 23.35
CA LYS A 189 -46.85 -29.69 24.26
C LYS A 189 -46.05 -30.24 25.46
N ALA A 190 -46.64 -30.22 26.65
CA ALA A 190 -46.14 -30.88 27.84
C ALA A 190 -46.12 -32.41 27.68
N TYR A 191 -45.10 -33.07 28.24
CA TYR A 191 -45.21 -34.38 28.88
C TYR A 191 -44.14 -34.50 29.97
N GLU A 192 -44.59 -34.71 31.19
CA GLU A 192 -43.81 -35.05 32.38
C GLU A 192 -43.19 -36.45 32.27
N TRP A 193 -42.05 -36.68 32.94
CA TRP A 193 -41.89 -37.75 33.94
C TRP A 193 -40.57 -37.60 34.73
N SER A 194 -40.73 -37.31 36.02
CA SER A 194 -40.26 -38.06 37.19
C SER A 194 -38.77 -38.45 37.37
N ASN A 195 -38.23 -37.94 38.49
CA ASN A 195 -37.41 -38.63 39.51
C ASN A 195 -36.08 -39.29 39.11
N TRP A 196 -34.97 -38.73 39.61
CA TRP A 196 -34.18 -39.41 40.65
C TRP A 196 -33.31 -38.43 41.44
N SER A 197 -33.35 -38.60 42.75
CA SER A 197 -32.57 -38.00 43.84
C SER A 197 -31.08 -38.39 43.83
N ASN A 198 -30.17 -37.52 44.27
CA ASN A 198 -29.48 -37.69 45.56
C ASN A 198 -28.46 -36.58 45.83
N SER A 199 -28.51 -36.10 47.08
CA SER A 199 -27.47 -35.41 47.85
C SER A 199 -26.14 -36.19 47.81
N TYR A 200 -24.98 -35.56 47.97
CA TYR A 200 -24.53 -34.73 49.10
C TYR A 200 -23.54 -33.65 48.65
#